data_AF-A0A564Z4W7-F1
#
_entry.id   AF-A0A564Z4W7-F1
#
_cell.length_a   1.000
_cell.length_b   1.000
_cell.length_c   1.000
_cell.angle_alpha   90.00
_cell.angle_beta   90.00
_cell.angle_gamma   90.00
#
_symmetry.space_group_name_H-M   'P 1'
#
loop_
_entity.id
_entity.type
_entity.pdbx_description
1 polymer ?
#
loop_
_entity_poly.entity_id
_entity_poly.type
_entity_poly.pdbx_seq_one_letter_code
_entity_poly.pdbx_strand_id
1 'polypeptide(L)'
;MAINIAESVPYLDKGCRYVDFYTRFLHPNLPCLFTEDHTKTWPARSRWGENGFINIDTVLKPFAGQELCVANCQEFEFGTHPMLTMSAEDYQSYWKGVDDGKILYLKDWHYFRNLDFNDFYNLPVYFSSDWLNEFSDFRTDCDDDFRFVYIGPKGTWTPLHTDVYCSYSWSANIIGLKRWWILPPGRPFVHPTVLRSHSGFLFLLRIVIGLR
;
A
#
# COMPACT_ATOMS: atom_id res chain seq x y z
N MET A 1 -23.22 -6.81 -27.85
CA MET A 1 -22.05 -6.51 -27.00
C MET A 1 -22.33 -7.10 -25.62
N ALA A 2 -21.62 -8.16 -25.24
CA ALA A 2 -21.84 -8.82 -23.96
C ALA A 2 -21.48 -7.85 -22.82
N ILE A 3 -22.43 -7.66 -21.91
CA ILE A 3 -22.26 -6.89 -20.69
C ILE A 3 -21.37 -7.75 -19.80
N ASN A 4 -20.06 -7.47 -19.78
CA ASN A 4 -19.14 -8.14 -18.89
C ASN A 4 -19.42 -7.66 -17.46
N ILE A 5 -20.27 -8.41 -16.75
CA ILE A 5 -20.30 -8.44 -15.29
C ILE A 5 -18.83 -8.61 -14.86
N ALA A 6 -18.36 -7.84 -13.88
CA ALA A 6 -16.98 -7.93 -13.43
C ALA A 6 -16.66 -9.37 -13.03
N GLU A 7 -15.97 -10.11 -13.90
CA GLU A 7 -15.32 -11.36 -13.52
C GLU A 7 -14.47 -11.03 -12.29
N SER A 8 -14.60 -11.85 -11.25
CA SER A 8 -13.82 -11.70 -10.03
C SER A 8 -12.35 -11.53 -10.39
N VAL A 9 -11.68 -10.53 -9.79
CA VAL A 9 -10.25 -10.30 -10.06
C VAL A 9 -9.47 -11.60 -9.82
N PRO A 10 -8.67 -12.08 -10.79
CA PRO A 10 -8.03 -13.39 -10.70
C PRO A 10 -7.04 -13.49 -9.53
N TYR A 11 -7.00 -14.66 -8.89
CA TYR A 11 -6.01 -15.00 -7.88
C TYR A 11 -4.80 -15.73 -8.50
N LEU A 12 -3.60 -15.40 -8.03
CA LEU A 12 -2.32 -15.97 -8.40
C LEU A 12 -1.73 -16.70 -7.19
N ASP A 13 -1.44 -17.98 -7.37
CA ASP A 13 -0.65 -18.78 -6.44
C ASP A 13 0.86 -18.64 -6.70
N LYS A 14 1.67 -19.20 -5.80
CA LYS A 14 3.13 -19.17 -5.89
C LYS A 14 3.72 -19.96 -7.06
N GLY A 15 2.94 -20.82 -7.70
CA GLY A 15 3.35 -21.60 -8.87
C GLY A 15 3.29 -20.80 -10.17
N CYS A 16 2.66 -19.62 -10.18
CA CYS A 16 2.66 -18.74 -11.34
C CYS A 16 4.09 -18.31 -11.70
N ARG A 17 4.50 -18.52 -12.96
CA ARG A 17 5.82 -18.06 -13.41
C ARG A 17 5.77 -16.57 -13.77
N TYR A 18 6.90 -15.89 -13.69
CA TYR A 18 7.02 -14.49 -14.10
C TYR A 18 6.47 -14.23 -15.52
N VAL A 19 6.80 -15.09 -16.50
CA VAL A 19 6.32 -14.95 -17.88
C VAL A 19 4.79 -15.03 -17.99
N ASP A 20 4.17 -15.89 -17.19
CA ASP A 20 2.72 -16.06 -17.17
C ASP A 20 2.07 -14.85 -16.50
N PHE A 21 2.65 -14.34 -15.42
CA PHE A 21 2.24 -13.08 -14.78
C PHE A 21 2.35 -11.89 -15.74
N TYR A 22 3.49 -11.77 -16.43
CA TYR A 22 3.74 -10.68 -17.38
C TYR A 22 2.71 -10.66 -18.50
N THR A 23 2.53 -11.80 -19.18
CA THR A 23 1.66 -11.90 -20.35
C THR A 23 0.18 -11.75 -20.00
N ARG A 24 -0.25 -12.25 -18.84
CA ARG A 24 -1.67 -12.27 -18.44
C ARG A 24 -2.12 -11.03 -17.68
N PHE A 25 -1.21 -10.32 -16.99
CA PHE A 25 -1.57 -9.23 -16.10
C PHE A 25 -0.76 -7.96 -16.33
N LEU A 26 0.57 -8.04 -16.24
CA LEU A 26 1.40 -6.83 -16.29
C LEU A 26 1.33 -6.13 -17.66
N HIS A 27 1.56 -6.87 -18.74
CA HIS A 27 1.51 -6.35 -20.11
C HIS A 27 0.13 -5.82 -20.52
N PRO A 28 -0.99 -6.55 -20.32
CA PRO A 28 -2.33 -6.05 -20.64
C PRO A 28 -2.87 -5.03 -19.63
N ASN A 29 -2.10 -4.71 -18.58
CA ASN A 29 -2.50 -3.79 -17.52
C ASN A 29 -3.79 -4.20 -16.78
N LEU A 30 -3.84 -5.47 -16.36
CA LEU A 30 -4.96 -6.04 -15.62
C LEU A 30 -4.61 -6.25 -14.15
N PRO A 31 -5.49 -5.85 -13.21
CA PRO A 31 -5.26 -6.09 -11.80
C PRO A 31 -5.32 -7.59 -11.51
N CYS A 32 -4.57 -8.00 -10.50
CA CYS A 32 -4.61 -9.37 -10.00
C CYS A 32 -4.35 -9.44 -8.50
N LEU A 33 -4.81 -10.53 -7.89
CA LEU A 33 -4.69 -10.83 -6.48
C LEU A 33 -3.65 -11.91 -6.28
N PHE A 34 -2.69 -11.69 -5.40
CA PHE A 34 -1.76 -12.72 -4.97
C PHE A 34 -2.29 -13.35 -3.68
N THR A 35 -2.26 -14.68 -3.64
CA THR A 35 -2.65 -15.46 -2.46
C THR A 35 -1.75 -15.17 -1.26
N GLU A 36 -2.26 -15.44 -0.05
CA GLU A 36 -1.56 -15.17 1.20
C GLU A 36 -0.22 -15.90 1.36
N ASP A 37 -0.03 -16.98 0.59
CA ASP A 37 1.22 -17.73 0.60
C ASP A 37 2.41 -16.84 0.24
N HIS A 38 2.25 -15.84 -0.62
CA HIS A 38 3.30 -14.91 -1.05
C HIS A 38 3.95 -14.16 0.10
N THR A 39 3.18 -13.86 1.14
CA THR A 39 3.64 -13.09 2.31
C THR A 39 3.87 -13.95 3.54
N LYS A 40 3.48 -15.24 3.50
CA LYS A 40 3.47 -16.14 4.67
C LYS A 40 4.79 -16.20 5.45
N THR A 41 5.91 -16.06 4.76
CA THR A 41 7.26 -16.12 5.36
C THR A 41 7.87 -14.74 5.66
N TRP A 42 7.12 -13.65 5.47
CA TRP A 42 7.63 -12.30 5.68
C TRP A 42 7.74 -12.01 7.18
N PRO A 43 8.92 -11.55 7.67
CA PRO A 43 9.09 -11.19 9.08
C PRO A 43 8.06 -10.17 9.59
N ALA A 44 7.60 -9.24 8.73
CA ALA A 44 6.58 -8.26 9.09
C ALA A 44 5.27 -8.90 9.59
N ARG A 45 4.87 -10.07 9.06
CA ARG A 45 3.63 -10.76 9.50
C ARG A 45 3.68 -11.17 10.96
N SER A 46 4.85 -11.53 11.47
CA SER A 46 5.02 -11.93 12.88
C SER A 46 5.52 -10.79 13.77
N ARG A 47 6.32 -9.86 13.23
CA ARG A 47 6.93 -8.77 14.01
C ARG A 47 6.00 -7.59 14.23
N TRP A 48 5.18 -7.25 13.25
CA TRP A 48 4.28 -6.09 13.36
C TRP A 48 2.96 -6.44 14.02
N GLY A 49 2.65 -7.73 14.20
CA GLY A 49 1.36 -8.20 14.67
C GLY A 49 1.43 -8.97 15.98
N GLU A 50 0.45 -8.72 16.84
CA GLU A 50 0.23 -9.45 18.08
C GLU A 50 -1.27 -9.70 18.25
N ASN A 51 -1.67 -10.96 18.44
CA ASN A 51 -3.08 -11.37 18.60
C ASN A 51 -4.02 -10.89 17.48
N GLY A 52 -3.52 -10.76 16.24
CA GLY A 52 -4.28 -10.28 15.08
C GLY A 52 -4.44 -8.76 14.99
N PHE A 53 -3.84 -8.01 15.91
CA PHE A 53 -3.77 -6.56 15.89
C PHE A 53 -2.34 -6.09 15.62
N ILE A 54 -2.18 -4.85 15.17
CA ILE A 54 -0.87 -4.25 15.02
C ILE A 54 -0.27 -3.93 16.39
N ASN A 55 0.97 -4.32 16.62
CA ASN A 55 1.76 -3.88 17.76
C ASN A 55 2.48 -2.58 17.36
N ILE A 56 1.82 -1.44 17.60
CA ILE A 56 2.30 -0.13 17.15
C ILE A 56 3.67 0.21 17.74
N ASP A 57 3.94 -0.25 18.97
CA ASP A 57 5.20 -0.02 19.68
C ASP A 57 6.37 -0.62 18.93
N THR A 58 6.18 -1.84 18.41
CA THR A 58 7.22 -2.54 17.65
C THR A 58 7.44 -1.87 16.30
N VAL A 59 6.38 -1.40 15.64
CA VAL A 59 6.50 -0.76 14.32
C VAL A 59 7.21 0.59 14.40
N LEU A 60 6.90 1.39 15.41
CA LEU A 60 7.46 2.75 15.58
C LEU A 60 8.82 2.75 16.31
N LYS A 61 9.23 1.66 16.96
CA LYS A 61 10.49 1.58 17.71
C LYS A 61 11.72 2.10 16.94
N PRO A 62 11.93 1.80 15.64
CA PRO A 62 13.08 2.31 14.90
C PRO A 62 13.06 3.84 14.67
N PHE A 63 11.92 4.49 14.91
CA PHE A 63 11.65 5.90 14.63
C PHE A 63 11.46 6.73 15.90
N ALA A 64 11.88 6.21 17.07
CA ALA A 64 11.82 6.95 18.32
C ALA A 64 12.52 8.31 18.21
N GLY A 65 11.83 9.38 18.61
CA GLY A 65 12.28 10.77 18.50
C GLY A 65 12.30 11.35 17.08
N GLN A 66 11.75 10.64 16.08
CA GLN A 66 11.58 11.18 14.72
C GLN A 66 10.21 11.81 14.53
N GLU A 67 10.16 12.82 13.66
CA GLU A 67 8.92 13.41 13.19
C GLU A 67 8.30 12.58 12.07
N LEU A 68 6.99 12.40 12.14
CA LEU A 68 6.16 11.70 11.18
C LEU A 68 5.24 12.69 10.46
N CYS A 69 4.98 12.42 9.18
CA CYS A 69 3.99 13.14 8.39
C CYS A 69 2.69 12.32 8.36
N VAL A 70 1.62 12.82 8.97
CA VAL A 70 0.40 12.08 9.26
C VAL A 70 -0.82 12.80 8.69
N ALA A 71 -1.64 12.11 7.90
CA ALA A 71 -2.84 12.68 7.31
C ALA A 71 -4.00 12.72 8.31
N ASN A 72 -4.74 13.83 8.40
CA ASN A 72 -6.01 13.89 9.12
C ASN A 72 -7.18 13.55 8.18
N CYS A 73 -7.72 12.33 8.29
CA CYS A 73 -8.80 11.83 7.45
C CYS A 73 -10.19 12.35 7.81
N GLN A 74 -10.34 13.15 8.89
CA GLN A 74 -11.60 13.84 9.17
C GLN A 74 -11.78 15.10 8.34
N GLU A 75 -10.67 15.67 7.89
CA GLU A 75 -10.66 16.86 7.06
C GLU A 75 -10.35 16.46 5.61
N PHE A 76 -10.94 17.19 4.67
CA PHE A 76 -10.72 16.96 3.26
C PHE A 76 -10.78 18.29 2.53
N GLU A 77 -9.62 18.74 2.08
CA GLU A 77 -9.42 20.05 1.47
C GLU A 77 -8.66 19.89 0.16
N PHE A 78 -9.10 20.57 -0.88
CA PHE A 78 -8.43 20.58 -2.19
C PHE A 78 -8.14 19.20 -2.78
N GLY A 79 -8.99 18.20 -2.49
CA GLY A 79 -8.83 16.85 -3.02
C GLY A 79 -7.86 15.96 -2.21
N THR A 80 -7.35 16.45 -1.07
CA THR A 80 -6.42 15.70 -0.22
C THR A 80 -6.78 15.85 1.27
N HIS A 81 -6.17 15.01 2.10
CA HIS A 81 -6.17 15.18 3.54
C HIS A 81 -5.09 16.18 3.95
N PRO A 82 -5.38 17.12 4.87
CA PRO A 82 -4.36 17.93 5.50
C PRO A 82 -3.31 17.04 6.20
N MET A 83 -2.04 17.42 6.09
CA MET A 83 -0.92 16.72 6.72
C MET A 83 -0.52 17.42 8.01
N LEU A 84 -0.30 16.63 9.06
CA LEU A 84 0.21 17.05 10.35
C LEU A 84 1.62 16.51 10.51
N THR A 85 2.50 17.31 11.10
CA THR A 85 3.80 16.85 11.58
C THR A 85 3.67 16.55 13.08
N MET A 86 4.06 15.35 13.50
CA MET A 86 4.06 14.96 14.91
C MET A 86 5.12 13.90 15.20
N SER A 87 5.56 13.79 16.45
CA SER A 87 6.53 12.78 16.84
C SER A 87 5.97 11.36 16.73
N ALA A 88 6.86 10.37 16.58
CA ALA A 88 6.49 8.97 16.65
C ALA A 88 5.79 8.60 17.98
N GLU A 89 6.23 9.22 19.08
CA GLU A 89 5.64 9.04 20.42
C GLU A 89 4.23 9.61 20.52
N ASP A 90 3.95 10.75 19.88
CA ASP A 90 2.62 11.33 19.82
C ASP A 90 1.68 10.43 19.01
N TYR A 91 2.12 9.92 17.86
CA TYR A 91 1.33 8.99 17.06
C TYR A 91 1.10 7.66 17.80
N GLN A 92 2.09 7.17 18.54
CA GLN A 92 1.97 5.99 19.41
C GLN A 92 0.92 6.21 20.50
N SER A 93 0.93 7.39 21.13
CA SER A 93 -0.02 7.77 22.18
C SER A 93 -1.44 7.90 21.62
N TYR A 94 -1.59 8.53 20.45
CA TYR A 94 -2.83 8.56 19.68
C TYR A 94 -3.37 7.15 19.43
N TRP A 95 -2.54 6.24 18.91
CA TRP A 95 -2.93 4.87 18.59
C TRP A 95 -3.46 4.11 19.80
N LYS A 96 -2.91 4.39 20.99
CA LYS A 96 -3.29 3.75 22.27
C LYS A 96 -4.55 4.33 22.91
N GLY A 97 -5.24 5.26 22.25
CA GLY A 97 -6.56 5.72 22.68
C GLY A 97 -6.59 7.10 23.33
N VAL A 98 -5.63 7.98 23.01
CA VAL A 98 -5.85 9.43 23.21
C VAL A 98 -6.83 9.88 22.13
N ASP A 99 -8.12 9.81 22.45
CA ASP A 99 -9.21 10.26 21.57
C ASP A 99 -9.27 11.79 21.59
N ASP A 100 -8.68 12.41 20.55
CA ASP A 100 -8.78 13.85 20.28
C ASP A 100 -9.84 14.16 19.21
N GLY A 101 -10.70 13.18 18.91
CA GLY A 101 -11.67 13.24 17.84
C GLY A 101 -11.08 12.95 16.47
N LYS A 102 -9.76 12.92 16.23
CA LYS A 102 -9.18 12.82 14.87
C LYS A 102 -9.06 11.38 14.35
N ILE A 103 -9.04 11.26 13.03
CA ILE A 103 -8.77 10.00 12.31
C ILE A 103 -7.43 10.16 11.61
N LEU A 104 -6.34 9.76 12.27
CA LEU A 104 -4.98 9.97 11.79
C LEU A 104 -4.46 8.78 10.99
N TYR A 105 -3.94 9.05 9.80
CA TYR A 105 -3.48 8.06 8.85
C TYR A 105 -2.02 8.29 8.49
N LEU A 106 -1.15 7.39 8.93
CA LEU A 106 0.24 7.35 8.51
C LEU A 106 0.28 6.69 7.12
N LYS A 107 0.25 7.52 6.08
CA LYS A 107 0.19 7.12 4.67
C LYS A 107 1.40 7.64 3.93
N ASP A 108 1.79 6.97 2.85
CA ASP A 108 2.96 7.32 2.05
C ASP A 108 4.23 7.43 2.92
N TRP A 109 4.29 6.62 3.98
CA TRP A 109 5.37 6.68 4.95
C TRP A 109 6.57 5.88 4.45
N HIS A 110 7.67 6.58 4.20
CA HIS A 110 8.98 6.08 3.77
C HIS A 110 9.69 5.29 4.89
N TYR A 111 9.08 4.20 5.32
CA TYR A 111 9.56 3.35 6.42
C TYR A 111 10.95 2.75 6.13
N PHE A 112 11.23 2.43 4.88
CA PHE A 112 12.43 1.69 4.50
C PHE A 112 13.59 2.60 4.08
N ARG A 113 13.43 3.93 4.13
CA ARG A 113 14.48 4.87 3.73
C ARG A 113 15.80 4.64 4.49
N ASN A 114 15.70 4.36 5.79
CA ASN A 114 16.87 4.14 6.66
C ASN A 114 16.93 2.71 7.23
N LEU A 115 16.16 1.78 6.67
CA LEU A 115 16.06 0.39 7.15
C LEU A 115 16.18 -0.57 5.98
N ASP A 116 16.87 -1.70 6.17
CA ASP A 116 16.89 -2.74 5.13
C ASP A 116 15.50 -3.39 5.04
N PHE A 117 14.82 -3.21 3.91
CA PHE A 117 13.50 -3.80 3.68
C PHE A 117 13.51 -5.33 3.74
N ASN A 118 14.66 -5.97 3.48
CA ASN A 118 14.81 -7.42 3.56
C ASN A 118 14.62 -7.96 4.98
N ASP A 119 14.77 -7.12 6.00
CA ASP A 119 14.47 -7.49 7.39
C ASP A 119 12.95 -7.64 7.64
N PHE A 120 12.11 -7.19 6.71
CA PHE A 120 10.65 -7.11 6.88
C PHE A 120 9.89 -7.94 5.86
N TYR A 121 10.34 -7.97 4.60
CA TYR A 121 9.70 -8.74 3.54
C TYR A 121 10.69 -9.22 2.49
N ASN A 122 10.29 -10.24 1.72
CA ASN A 122 11.04 -10.68 0.54
C ASN A 122 10.37 -10.12 -0.70
N LEU A 123 11.13 -9.44 -1.57
CA LEU A 123 10.61 -8.93 -2.85
C LEU A 123 10.16 -10.10 -3.74
N PRO A 124 8.87 -10.22 -4.09
CA PRO A 124 8.41 -11.23 -5.03
C PRO A 124 9.03 -11.04 -6.41
N VAL A 125 9.41 -12.13 -7.06
CA VAL A 125 10.03 -12.12 -8.41
C VAL A 125 9.19 -11.38 -9.46
N TYR A 126 7.88 -11.30 -9.26
CA TYR A 126 6.95 -10.56 -10.13
C TYR A 126 7.24 -9.05 -10.20
N PHE A 127 7.90 -8.51 -9.18
CA PHE A 127 8.18 -7.08 -9.03
C PHE A 127 9.69 -6.78 -9.01
N SER A 128 10.52 -7.70 -9.52
CA SER A 128 11.97 -7.55 -9.49
C SER A 128 12.51 -6.51 -10.48
N SER A 129 11.67 -6.03 -11.41
CA SER A 129 12.01 -4.93 -12.32
C SER A 129 11.57 -3.61 -11.68
N ASP A 130 12.39 -3.07 -10.79
CA ASP A 130 12.03 -1.96 -9.89
C ASP A 130 12.78 -0.67 -10.25
N TRP A 131 12.50 -0.16 -11.46
CA TRP A 131 13.24 0.98 -12.02
C TRP A 131 13.19 2.25 -11.18
N LEU A 132 12.11 2.46 -10.41
CA LEU A 132 11.96 3.65 -9.58
C LEU A 132 12.91 3.61 -8.38
N ASN A 133 12.98 2.47 -7.68
CA ASN A 133 13.95 2.32 -6.60
C ASN A 133 15.38 2.21 -7.13
N GLU A 134 15.62 1.49 -8.22
CA GLU A 134 16.95 1.43 -8.86
C GLU A 134 17.45 2.82 -9.25
N PHE A 135 16.57 3.68 -9.76
CA PHE A 135 16.90 5.07 -10.07
C PHE A 135 17.16 5.90 -8.81
N SER A 136 16.37 5.70 -7.74
CA SER A 136 16.57 6.38 -6.46
C SER A 136 17.90 6.01 -5.83
N ASP A 137 18.25 4.73 -5.83
CA ASP A 137 19.50 4.20 -5.27
C ASP A 137 20.75 4.74 -6.01
N PHE A 138 20.61 5.10 -7.29
CA PHE A 138 21.69 5.71 -8.08
C PHE A 138 21.88 7.21 -7.80
N ARG A 139 20.87 7.90 -7.28
CA ARG A 139 20.92 9.35 -7.05
C ARG A 139 21.71 9.67 -5.79
N THR A 140 22.51 10.72 -5.86
CA THR A 140 23.27 11.25 -4.72
C THR A 140 22.76 12.61 -4.23
N ASP A 141 21.78 13.17 -4.94
CA ASP A 141 21.23 14.51 -4.71
C ASP A 141 19.90 14.50 -3.95
N CYS A 142 19.29 13.33 -3.75
CA CYS A 142 18.17 13.13 -2.83
C CYS A 142 18.29 11.78 -2.11
N ASP A 143 17.63 11.70 -0.97
CA ASP A 143 17.41 10.46 -0.23
C ASP A 143 15.92 10.13 -0.29
N ASP A 144 15.55 9.21 -1.19
CA ASP A 144 14.17 8.84 -1.44
C ASP A 144 14.01 7.35 -1.73
N ASP A 145 12.79 6.84 -1.59
CA ASP A 145 12.43 5.47 -1.90
C ASP A 145 10.96 5.36 -2.31
N PHE A 146 10.64 4.36 -3.12
CA PHE A 146 9.28 4.05 -3.57
C PHE A 146 8.73 2.84 -2.82
N ARG A 147 8.93 2.81 -1.49
CA ARG A 147 8.45 1.75 -0.59
C ARG A 147 7.73 2.37 0.60
N PHE A 148 6.42 2.20 0.62
CA PHE A 148 5.57 2.91 1.57
C PHE A 148 4.88 1.96 2.55
N VAL A 149 4.78 2.39 3.81
CA VAL A 149 3.97 1.74 4.84
C VAL A 149 2.72 2.58 5.11
N TYR A 150 1.58 1.91 5.25
CA TYR A 150 0.28 2.54 5.47
C TYR A 150 -0.36 2.00 6.75
N ILE A 151 -0.43 2.83 7.79
CA ILE A 151 -0.95 2.49 9.13
C ILE A 151 -2.04 3.48 9.51
N GLY A 152 -3.20 2.96 9.87
CA GLY A 152 -4.35 3.78 10.23
C GLY A 152 -5.43 2.96 10.93
N PRO A 153 -6.18 3.55 11.86
CA PRO A 153 -7.34 2.91 12.45
C PRO A 153 -8.48 2.79 11.43
N LYS A 154 -9.57 2.13 11.84
CA LYS A 154 -10.80 2.10 11.04
C LYS A 154 -11.26 3.53 10.72
N GLY A 155 -11.56 3.78 9.45
CA GLY A 155 -12.03 5.08 8.96
C GLY A 155 -11.00 5.84 8.14
N THR A 156 -9.72 5.47 8.20
CA THR A 156 -8.70 6.04 7.31
C THR A 156 -8.94 5.61 5.86
N TRP A 157 -8.71 6.51 4.92
CA TRP A 157 -8.87 6.27 3.49
C TRP A 157 -7.88 7.11 2.67
N THR A 158 -7.74 6.76 1.40
CA THR A 158 -6.96 7.54 0.43
C THR A 158 -7.89 8.02 -0.67
N PRO A 159 -7.86 9.30 -1.05
CA PRO A 159 -8.62 9.81 -2.17
C PRO A 159 -8.29 9.07 -3.46
N LEU A 160 -9.23 9.12 -4.41
CA LEU A 160 -9.01 8.55 -5.73
C LEU A 160 -7.86 9.30 -6.43
N HIS A 161 -6.86 8.57 -6.89
CA HIS A 161 -5.66 9.11 -7.53
C HIS A 161 -5.12 8.12 -8.57
N THR A 162 -4.15 8.59 -9.35
CA THR A 162 -3.26 7.72 -10.14
C THR A 162 -1.91 7.65 -9.47
N ASP A 163 -1.24 6.50 -9.58
CA ASP A 163 0.13 6.39 -9.10
C ASP A 163 1.04 7.36 -9.86
N VAL A 164 2.01 7.94 -9.15
CA VAL A 164 2.98 8.88 -9.71
C VAL A 164 3.75 8.24 -10.86
N TYR A 165 4.17 9.06 -11.82
CA TYR A 165 4.88 8.62 -13.03
C TYR A 165 4.14 7.56 -13.86
N CYS A 166 2.83 7.40 -13.68
CA CYS A 166 2.03 6.36 -14.32
C CYS A 166 2.57 4.94 -14.05
N SER A 167 3.24 4.76 -12.91
CA SER A 167 3.87 3.53 -12.47
C SER A 167 2.85 2.45 -12.13
N TYR A 168 3.33 1.22 -12.03
CA TYR A 168 2.60 0.14 -11.37
C TYR A 168 2.95 0.16 -9.89
N SER A 169 1.97 -0.05 -9.02
CA SER A 169 2.16 -0.29 -7.60
C SER A 169 1.78 -1.71 -7.24
N TRP A 170 2.38 -2.22 -6.17
CA TRP A 170 1.91 -3.42 -5.51
C TRP A 170 1.74 -3.14 -4.01
N SER A 171 0.71 -3.74 -3.40
CA SER A 171 0.41 -3.53 -1.98
C SER A 171 0.25 -4.86 -1.28
N ALA A 172 0.94 -5.07 -0.17
CA ALA A 172 0.76 -6.22 0.71
C ALA A 172 0.07 -5.80 2.01
N ASN A 173 -1.11 -6.35 2.27
CA ASN A 173 -1.84 -6.07 3.49
C ASN A 173 -1.40 -7.03 4.60
N ILE A 174 -0.59 -6.53 5.54
CA ILE A 174 0.01 -7.38 6.59
C ILE A 174 -0.98 -7.69 7.70
N ILE A 175 -1.69 -6.68 8.21
CA ILE A 175 -2.66 -6.80 9.33
C ILE A 175 -3.92 -5.99 9.00
N GLY A 176 -5.08 -6.51 9.39
CA GLY A 176 -6.36 -5.82 9.24
C GLY A 176 -7.01 -6.02 7.87
N LEU A 177 -7.89 -5.09 7.51
CA LEU A 177 -8.74 -5.17 6.31
C LEU A 177 -8.69 -3.87 5.52
N LYS A 178 -8.37 -3.96 4.23
CA LYS A 178 -8.47 -2.83 3.28
C LYS A 178 -9.52 -3.12 2.21
N ARG A 179 -10.24 -2.08 1.79
CA ARG A 179 -11.19 -2.12 0.67
C ARG A 179 -10.71 -1.17 -0.42
N TRP A 180 -10.59 -1.68 -1.64
CA TRP A 180 -10.10 -0.94 -2.79
C TRP A 180 -11.22 -0.75 -3.81
N TRP A 181 -11.19 0.41 -4.45
CA TRP A 181 -12.05 0.74 -5.57
C TRP A 181 -11.14 1.00 -6.77
N ILE A 182 -11.15 0.10 -7.74
CA ILE A 182 -10.35 0.21 -8.95
C ILE A 182 -11.25 0.64 -10.09
N LEU A 183 -10.86 1.74 -10.73
CA LEU A 183 -11.53 2.27 -11.91
C LEU A 183 -10.63 2.04 -13.12
N PRO A 184 -11.03 1.20 -14.09
CA PRO A 184 -10.23 1.01 -15.29
C PRO A 184 -10.21 2.30 -16.13
N PRO A 185 -9.09 2.60 -16.81
CA PRO A 185 -8.97 3.77 -17.66
C PRO A 185 -10.10 3.82 -18.71
N GLY A 186 -10.66 5.02 -18.92
CA GLY A 186 -11.65 5.26 -19.96
C GLY A 186 -13.06 4.74 -19.67
N ARG A 187 -13.34 4.19 -18.47
CA ARG A 187 -14.70 3.81 -18.07
C ARG A 187 -15.33 4.85 -17.14
N PRO A 188 -16.63 5.19 -17.32
CA PRO A 188 -17.34 6.04 -16.37
C PRO A 188 -17.45 5.36 -14.99
N PHE A 189 -17.53 6.17 -13.94
CA PHE A 189 -17.56 5.80 -12.50
C PHE A 189 -18.63 4.77 -12.06
N VAL A 190 -19.47 4.31 -12.98
CA VAL A 190 -20.64 3.47 -12.71
C VAL A 190 -20.29 2.00 -12.45
N HIS A 191 -19.06 1.55 -12.71
CA HIS A 191 -18.65 0.15 -12.53
C HIS A 191 -17.24 0.00 -11.92
N PRO A 192 -17.03 0.35 -10.64
CA PRO A 192 -15.78 0.09 -9.96
C PRO A 192 -15.59 -1.41 -9.71
N THR A 193 -14.37 -1.90 -9.93
CA THR A 193 -13.95 -3.20 -9.41
C THR A 193 -13.63 -3.02 -7.93
N VAL A 194 -14.42 -3.67 -7.06
CA VAL A 194 -14.23 -3.60 -5.61
C VAL A 194 -13.42 -4.80 -5.14
N LEU A 195 -12.28 -4.55 -4.50
CA LEU A 195 -11.45 -5.59 -3.88
C LEU A 195 -11.49 -5.48 -2.36
N ARG A 196 -11.42 -6.63 -1.70
CA ARG A 196 -11.20 -6.71 -0.25
C ARG A 196 -9.91 -7.46 0.01
N SER A 197 -9.05 -6.85 0.80
CA SER A 197 -7.78 -7.40 1.22
C SER A 197 -7.82 -7.75 2.69
N HIS A 198 -7.68 -9.04 3.01
CA HIS A 198 -7.45 -9.48 4.38
C HIS A 198 -5.94 -9.61 4.65
N SER A 199 -5.55 -9.91 5.88
CA SER A 199 -4.14 -10.09 6.23
C SER A 199 -3.49 -11.18 5.37
N GLY A 200 -2.35 -10.87 4.77
CA GLY A 200 -1.57 -11.75 3.90
C GLY A 200 -1.70 -11.50 2.40
N PHE A 201 -2.72 -10.77 1.93
CA PHE A 201 -2.94 -10.59 0.49
C PHE A 201 -2.06 -9.51 -0.13
N LEU A 202 -1.67 -9.76 -1.38
CA LEU A 202 -0.89 -8.85 -2.22
C LEU A 202 -1.69 -8.49 -3.48
N PHE A 203 -1.58 -7.26 -3.97
CA PHE A 203 -2.31 -6.75 -5.15
C PHE A 203 -1.33 -6.04 -6.06
N LEU A 204 -1.48 -6.20 -7.38
CA LEU A 204 -0.88 -5.30 -8.38
C LEU A 204 -1.93 -4.30 -8.83
N LEU A 205 -1.55 -3.03 -8.91
CA LEU A 205 -2.41 -1.95 -9.36
C LEU A 205 -1.64 -1.04 -10.33
N ARG A 206 -2.31 -0.62 -11.41
CA ARG A 206 -1.96 0.62 -12.11
C ARG A 206 -3.25 1.41 -12.18
N ILE A 207 -3.35 2.50 -11.43
CA ILE A 207 -4.47 3.40 -11.62
C ILE A 207 -4.07 4.37 -12.73
N VAL A 208 -4.57 4.16 -13.95
CA VAL A 208 -4.54 5.18 -15.01
C VAL A 208 -5.93 5.81 -15.03
N ILE A 209 -6.08 6.98 -14.42
CA ILE A 209 -7.21 7.87 -14.68
C ILE A 209 -6.79 8.64 -15.92
N GLY A 210 -7.46 8.39 -17.04
CA GLY A 210 -7.23 9.12 -18.26
C GLY A 210 -7.45 10.60 -18.01
N LEU A 211 -6.38 11.39 -18.20
CA LEU A 211 -6.51 12.81 -18.48
C LEU A 211 -7.41 12.93 -19.72
N ARG A 212 -8.42 13.80 -19.65
CA ARG A 212 -9.00 14.37 -20.87
C ARG A 212 -7.98 15.31 -21.50
#